data_AF-A0A0C3AH07-F1
#
_entry.id   AF-A0A0C3AH07-F1
#
_cell.length_a   1.000
_cell.length_b   1.000
_cell.length_c   1.000
_cell.angle_alpha   90.00
_cell.angle_beta   90.00
_cell.angle_gamma   90.00
#
_symmetry.space_group_name_H-M   'P 1'
#
loop_
_entity.id
_entity.type
_entity.pdbx_description
1 polymer ?
#
loop_
_entity_poly.entity_id
_entity_poly.type
_entity_poly.pdbx_seq_one_letter_code
_entity_poly.pdbx_strand_id
1 'polypeptide(L)'
;FGDGEHSGKILPCHSVKEDGLMRITPATMQALLSGAFDAQIASYKVIDCRFGYEYDGGHIKGALNLNKDEDIERFLFDEVSRQGELPPPSQSGTPGFRQPILVFHCEFSAKRGPT
;
A
#
# COMPACT_ATOMS: atom_id res chain seq x y z
N PHE A 1 -7.61 17.85 -1.15
CA PHE A 1 -6.46 16.95 -1.33
C PHE A 1 -5.60 17.53 -2.43
N GLY A 2 -4.45 18.11 -2.06
CA GLY A 2 -3.71 19.07 -2.88
C GLY A 2 -2.45 18.48 -3.50
N ASP A 3 -1.89 19.19 -4.48
CA ASP A 3 -0.76 18.84 -5.36
C ASP A 3 0.53 18.33 -4.65
N GLY A 4 0.59 18.34 -3.32
CA GLY A 4 1.71 17.85 -2.52
C GLY A 4 1.79 16.32 -2.37
N GLU A 5 0.73 15.57 -2.66
CA GLU A 5 0.66 14.13 -2.39
C GLU A 5 1.48 13.27 -3.38
N HIS A 6 1.75 13.81 -4.57
CA HIS A 6 2.64 13.22 -5.57
C HIS A 6 4.12 13.39 -5.20
N SER A 7 4.47 14.40 -4.39
CA SER A 7 5.85 14.65 -4.01
C SER A 7 6.35 13.61 -3.00
N GLY A 8 7.59 13.14 -3.18
CA GLY A 8 8.22 12.20 -2.24
C GLY A 8 7.71 10.76 -2.32
N LYS A 9 7.15 10.33 -3.46
CA LYS A 9 6.77 8.93 -3.69
C LYS A 9 7.86 8.20 -4.50
N ILE A 10 8.33 7.05 -4.01
CA ILE A 10 9.31 6.19 -4.74
C ILE A 10 8.64 5.48 -5.92
N LEU A 11 7.41 5.01 -5.72
CA LEU A 11 6.69 4.31 -6.77
C LEU A 11 6.09 5.30 -7.77
N PRO A 12 6.23 5.07 -9.09
CA PRO A 12 5.49 5.80 -10.10
C PRO A 12 3.98 5.68 -9.84
N CYS A 13 3.35 6.81 -9.53
CA CYS A 13 1.96 6.91 -9.15
C CYS A 13 1.28 8.10 -9.84
N HIS A 14 -0.04 8.09 -9.86
CA HIS A 14 -0.88 9.16 -10.40
C HIS A 14 -2.01 9.46 -9.42
N SER A 15 -2.42 10.72 -9.35
CA SER A 15 -3.58 11.12 -8.56
C SER A 15 -4.87 10.84 -9.32
N VAL A 16 -5.92 10.53 -8.57
CA VAL A 16 -7.30 10.41 -9.07
C VAL A 16 -8.11 11.54 -8.47
N LYS A 17 -8.89 12.23 -9.31
CA LYS A 17 -9.54 13.49 -8.93
C LYS A 17 -10.70 13.28 -7.95
N GLU A 18 -11.31 12.11 -8.03
CA GLU A 18 -12.52 11.74 -7.32
C GLU A 18 -12.31 11.58 -5.81
N ASP A 19 -11.16 11.03 -5.40
CA ASP A 19 -10.81 10.79 -3.99
C ASP A 19 -9.48 11.45 -3.56
N GLY A 20 -8.69 11.96 -4.50
CA GLY A 20 -7.39 12.56 -4.21
C GLY A 20 -6.28 11.55 -3.92
N LEU A 21 -6.57 10.24 -3.97
CA LEU A 21 -5.62 9.20 -3.60
C LEU A 21 -4.62 8.91 -4.72
N MET A 22 -3.40 8.55 -4.31
CA MET A 22 -2.34 8.12 -5.22
C MET A 22 -2.51 6.66 -5.61
N ARG A 23 -2.58 6.38 -6.91
CA ARG A 23 -2.67 5.03 -7.48
C ARG A 23 -1.41 4.67 -8.26
N ILE A 24 -1.07 3.39 -8.25
CA ILE A 24 0.00 2.82 -9.09
C ILE A 24 -0.62 2.05 -10.25
N THR A 25 0.13 1.89 -11.34
CA THR A 25 -0.31 1.06 -12.47
C THR A 25 -0.04 -0.43 -12.19
N PRO A 26 -0.73 -1.36 -12.87
CA PRO A 26 -0.38 -2.78 -12.81
C PRO A 26 1.07 -3.06 -13.20
N ALA A 27 1.63 -2.29 -14.15
CA ALA A 27 3.05 -2.39 -14.51
C ALA A 27 3.98 -1.99 -13.36
N THR A 28 3.65 -0.91 -12.63
CA THR A 28 4.37 -0.52 -11.40
C THR A 28 4.29 -1.63 -10.35
N MET A 29 3.11 -2.23 -10.18
CA MET A 29 2.90 -3.33 -9.25
C MET A 29 3.74 -4.56 -9.62
N GLN A 30 3.79 -4.92 -10.91
CA GLN A 30 4.65 -5.99 -11.40
C GLN A 30 6.14 -5.72 -11.13
N ALA A 31 6.60 -4.49 -11.38
CA ALA A 31 7.98 -4.09 -11.11
C ALA A 31 8.32 -4.14 -9.61
N LEU A 32 7.37 -3.77 -8.74
CA LEU A 32 7.49 -3.94 -7.30
C LEU A 32 7.65 -5.41 -6.91
N LEU A 33 6.79 -6.28 -7.44
CA LEU A 33 6.85 -7.73 -7.20
C LEU A 33 8.14 -8.38 -7.71
N SER A 34 8.74 -7.83 -8.78
CA SER A 34 10.01 -8.33 -9.33
C SER A 34 11.26 -7.77 -8.63
N GLY A 35 11.09 -6.99 -7.56
CA GLY A 35 12.20 -6.44 -6.78
C GLY A 35 12.88 -5.21 -7.38
N ALA A 36 12.28 -4.55 -8.37
CA ALA A 36 12.88 -3.38 -9.03
C ALA A 36 13.10 -2.19 -8.07
N PHE A 37 12.45 -2.20 -6.91
CA PHE A 37 12.51 -1.14 -5.91
C PHE A 37 13.22 -1.55 -4.61
N ASP A 38 13.75 -2.78 -4.49
CA ASP A 38 14.32 -3.33 -3.25
C ASP A 38 15.49 -2.49 -2.70
N ALA A 39 16.24 -1.84 -3.59
CA ALA A 39 17.32 -0.92 -3.19
C ALA A 39 16.81 0.40 -2.57
N GLN A 40 15.56 0.77 -2.83
CA GLN A 40 14.97 2.07 -2.47
C GLN A 40 13.98 1.96 -1.29
N ILE A 41 13.41 0.77 -1.05
CA ILE A 41 12.40 0.55 -0.02
C ILE A 41 12.90 -0.41 1.06
N ALA A 42 12.29 -0.35 2.26
CA ALA A 42 12.65 -1.29 3.33
C ALA A 42 11.92 -2.62 3.17
N SER A 43 10.64 -2.53 2.83
CA SER A 43 9.74 -3.66 2.57
C SER A 43 8.48 -3.14 1.88
N TYR A 44 7.64 -4.05 1.39
CA TYR A 44 6.28 -3.71 0.99
C TYR A 44 5.28 -4.76 1.47
N LYS A 45 4.02 -4.35 1.60
CA LYS A 45 2.90 -5.25 1.84
C LYS A 45 1.76 -4.94 0.89
N VAL A 46 1.18 -5.99 0.34
CA VAL A 46 0.01 -5.91 -0.54
C VAL A 46 -1.20 -6.32 0.26
N ILE A 47 -2.19 -5.45 0.36
CA ILE A 47 -3.43 -5.68 1.10
C ILE A 47 -4.56 -5.87 0.08
N ASP A 48 -5.13 -7.07 0.06
CA ASP A 48 -6.30 -7.41 -0.76
C ASP A 48 -7.56 -7.24 0.09
N CYS A 49 -8.34 -6.20 -0.21
CA CYS A 49 -9.57 -5.85 0.50
C CYS A 49 -10.82 -6.57 -0.05
N ARG A 50 -10.65 -7.55 -0.96
CA ARG A 50 -11.78 -8.34 -1.48
C ARG A 50 -12.29 -9.35 -0.45
N PHE A 51 -13.45 -9.94 -0.70
CA PHE A 51 -13.96 -11.01 0.15
C PHE A 51 -13.06 -12.25 0.08
N GLY A 52 -13.02 -13.03 1.17
CA GLY A 52 -12.16 -14.21 1.27
C GLY A 52 -12.33 -15.18 0.10
N TYR A 53 -13.56 -15.42 -0.37
CA TYR A 53 -13.79 -16.30 -1.52
C TYR A 53 -13.19 -15.77 -2.83
N GLU A 54 -13.07 -14.45 -3.02
CA GLU A 54 -12.41 -13.85 -4.18
C GLU A 54 -10.88 -13.97 -4.09
N TYR A 55 -10.35 -13.84 -2.88
CA TYR A 55 -8.93 -14.03 -2.58
C TYR A 55 -8.52 -15.50 -2.78
N ASP A 56 -9.31 -16.44 -2.24
CA ASP A 56 -9.10 -17.88 -2.36
C ASP A 56 -9.21 -18.35 -3.82
N GLY A 57 -10.08 -17.71 -4.61
CA GLY A 57 -10.20 -17.95 -6.05
C GLY A 57 -9.01 -17.46 -6.88
N GLY A 58 -8.12 -16.64 -6.29
CA GLY A 58 -6.90 -16.15 -6.92
C GLY A 58 -6.55 -14.74 -6.45
N HIS A 59 -5.30 -14.55 -6.03
CA HIS A 59 -4.79 -13.28 -5.50
C HIS A 59 -3.34 -13.03 -5.90
N ILE A 60 -2.87 -11.80 -5.70
CA ILE A 60 -1.47 -11.43 -5.90
C ILE A 60 -0.60 -12.20 -4.91
N LYS A 61 0.45 -12.88 -5.40
CA LYS A 61 1.34 -13.68 -4.55
C LYS A 61 1.89 -12.85 -3.37
N GLY A 62 1.65 -13.33 -2.15
CA GLY A 62 2.11 -12.68 -0.92
C GLY A 62 1.20 -11.55 -0.42
N ALA A 63 0.03 -11.32 -1.05
CA ALA A 63 -0.96 -10.39 -0.54
C ALA A 63 -1.63 -10.92 0.74
N LEU A 64 -1.97 -10.01 1.65
CA LEU A 64 -2.73 -10.27 2.87
C LEU A 64 -4.20 -9.96 2.59
N ASN A 65 -5.12 -10.90 2.87
CA ASN A 65 -6.54 -10.62 2.78
C ASN A 65 -7.03 -9.94 4.06
N LEU A 66 -7.28 -8.63 4.00
CA LEU A 66 -7.85 -7.84 5.10
C LEU A 66 -9.09 -7.12 4.57
N ASN A 67 -10.25 -7.72 4.77
CA ASN A 67 -11.51 -7.30 4.16
C ASN A 67 -12.45 -6.55 5.12
N LYS A 68 -12.03 -6.35 6.38
CA LYS A 68 -12.75 -5.57 7.39
C LYS A 68 -11.82 -4.53 8.00
N ASP A 69 -12.37 -3.37 8.32
CA ASP A 69 -11.63 -2.27 8.93
C ASP A 69 -10.96 -2.71 10.24
N GLU A 70 -11.67 -3.50 11.06
CA GLU A 70 -11.16 -4.08 12.30
C GLU A 70 -9.91 -4.94 12.11
N ASP A 71 -9.80 -5.66 10.99
CA ASP A 71 -8.66 -6.52 10.68
C ASP A 71 -7.47 -5.68 10.19
N ILE A 72 -7.74 -4.60 9.45
CA ILE A 72 -6.72 -3.63 9.02
C ILE A 72 -6.16 -2.88 10.23
N GLU A 73 -7.04 -2.40 11.12
CA GLU A 73 -6.64 -1.72 12.34
C GLU A 73 -5.77 -2.61 13.21
N ARG A 74 -6.22 -3.82 13.53
CA ARG A 74 -5.42 -4.79 14.30
C ARG A 74 -4.07 -5.05 13.66
N PHE A 75 -4.05 -5.26 12.34
CA PHE A 75 -2.82 -5.48 11.61
C PHE A 75 -1.84 -4.31 11.75
N LEU A 76 -2.31 -3.07 11.60
CA LEU A 76 -1.48 -1.89 11.76
C LEU A 76 -1.03 -1.70 13.23
N PHE A 77 -1.91 -1.91 14.20
CA PHE A 77 -1.59 -1.81 15.62
C PHE A 77 -0.60 -2.88 16.09
N ASP A 78 -0.72 -4.11 15.60
CA ASP A 78 0.22 -5.19 15.91
C ASP A 78 1.62 -4.86 15.35
N GLU A 79 1.70 -4.30 14.14
CA GLU A 79 2.96 -3.85 13.55
C GLU A 79 3.60 -2.73 14.37
N VAL A 80 2.79 -1.76 14.82
CA VAL A 80 3.23 -0.66 15.70
C VAL A 80 3.68 -1.19 17.06
N SER A 81 2.93 -2.13 17.65
CA SER A 81 3.24 -2.70 18.97
C SER A 81 4.55 -3.48 18.95
N ARG A 82 4.88 -4.15 17.84
CA ARG A 82 6.18 -4.81 17.64
C ARG A 82 7.33 -3.83 17.48
N GLN A 83 7.08 -2.65 16.93
CA GLN A 83 8.07 -1.59 16.74
C GLN A 83 8.20 -0.65 17.95
N GLY A 84 7.26 -0.72 18.90
CA GLY A 84 7.27 0.03 20.16
C GLY A 84 6.65 1.43 20.07
N GLU A 85 6.72 2.09 18.91
CA GLU A 85 6.16 3.42 18.67
C GLU A 85 5.61 3.55 17.24
N LEU A 86 4.64 4.46 17.04
CA LEU A 86 4.18 4.84 15.71
C LEU A 86 5.31 5.52 14.94
N PRO A 87 5.60 5.11 13.68
CA PRO A 87 6.61 5.81 12.90
C PRO A 87 6.19 7.27 12.69
N PRO A 88 7.14 8.22 12.70
CA PRO A 88 6.85 9.61 12.40
C PRO A 88 6.29 9.72 10.98
N PRO A 89 5.42 10.72 10.70
CA PRO A 89 4.97 10.99 9.34
C PRO A 89 6.15 11.11 8.39
N SER A 90 6.16 10.30 7.34
CA SER A 90 7.28 10.21 6.41
C SER A 90 6.78 10.09 4.96
N GLN A 91 7.67 10.37 4.02
CA GLN A 91 7.45 10.13 2.61
C GLN A 91 8.39 9.03 2.14
N SER A 92 7.92 8.14 1.27
CA SER A 92 8.75 7.02 0.81
C SER A 92 10.07 7.50 0.18
N GLY A 93 10.08 8.64 -0.50
CA GLY A 93 11.24 9.23 -1.16
C GLY A 93 12.10 10.13 -0.26
N THR A 94 11.90 10.13 1.06
CA THR A 94 12.77 10.88 1.98
C THR A 94 14.22 10.37 1.88
N PRO A 95 15.20 11.22 1.50
CA PRO A 95 16.58 10.79 1.35
C PRO A 95 17.17 10.20 2.64
N GLY A 96 18.00 9.17 2.49
CA GLY A 96 18.72 8.55 3.61
C GLY A 96 17.92 7.52 4.41
N PHE A 97 16.62 7.36 4.14
CA PHE A 97 15.77 6.38 4.82
C PHE A 97 14.99 5.54 3.82
N ARG A 98 15.02 4.23 3.99
CA ARG A 98 14.15 3.31 3.26
C ARG A 98 12.88 3.09 4.06
N GLN A 99 11.73 3.44 3.48
CA GLN A 99 10.44 3.32 4.15
C GLN A 99 9.73 2.02 3.73
N PRO A 100 8.90 1.43 4.61
CA PRO A 100 7.97 0.39 4.21
C PRO A 100 6.86 0.98 3.34
N ILE A 101 6.37 0.21 2.37
CA ILE A 101 5.26 0.61 1.49
C ILE A 101 4.04 -0.28 1.71
N LEU A 102 2.86 0.33 1.79
CA LEU A 102 1.59 -0.39 1.78
C LEU A 102 0.88 -0.15 0.44
N VAL A 103 0.44 -1.23 -0.21
CA VAL A 103 -0.33 -1.19 -1.45
C VAL A 103 -1.69 -1.83 -1.18
N PHE A 104 -2.76 -1.05 -1.25
CA PHE A 104 -4.13 -1.55 -1.11
C PHE A 104 -4.76 -1.77 -2.48
N HIS A 105 -5.51 -2.86 -2.65
CA HIS A 105 -6.35 -3.07 -3.82
C HIS A 105 -7.67 -3.76 -3.46
N CYS A 106 -8.70 -3.52 -4.28
CA CYS A 106 -9.91 -4.33 -4.29
C CYS A 106 -10.29 -4.67 -5.74
N GLU A 107 -11.50 -5.18 -5.98
CA GLU A 107 -11.95 -5.60 -7.32
C GLU A 107 -11.89 -4.48 -8.38
N PHE A 108 -12.28 -3.25 -8.00
CA PHE A 108 -12.22 -2.07 -8.87
C PHE A 108 -11.46 -0.88 -8.26
N SER A 109 -10.87 -1.03 -7.07
CA SER A 109 -10.20 0.05 -6.33
C SER A 109 -11.01 1.36 -6.23
N ALA A 110 -12.34 1.23 -6.01
CA ALA A 110 -13.30 2.34 -6.08
C ALA A 110 -14.36 2.39 -4.95
N LYS A 111 -14.49 1.33 -4.14
CA LYS A 111 -15.54 1.22 -3.10
C LYS A 111 -15.07 0.56 -1.80
N ARG A 112 -14.23 -0.47 -1.91
CA ARG A 112 -13.77 -1.32 -0.79
C ARG A 112 -12.30 -1.12 -0.41
N GLY A 113 -11.55 -0.38 -1.22
CA GLY A 113 -10.21 0.12 -0.85
C GLY A 113 -10.33 1.51 -0.23
N PRO A 114 -9.22 2.14 0.19
CA PRO A 114 -9.23 3.51 0.68
C PRO A 114 -9.96 4.43 -0.32
N THR A 115 -10.82 5.31 0.22
CA THR A 115 -11.48 6.45 -0.46
C THR A 115 -11.15 7.73 0.29
#